data_AF-A0A1F6GBX2-F1
#
_entry.id   AF-A0A1F6GBX2-F1
#
_cell.length_a   1.000
_cell.length_b   1.000
_cell.length_c   1.000
_cell.angle_alpha   90.00
_cell.angle_beta   90.00
_cell.angle_gamma   90.00
#
_symmetry.space_group_name_H-M   'P 1'
#
loop_
_entity.id
_entity.type
_entity.pdbx_description
1 polymer ?
#
loop_
_entity_poly.entity_id
_entity_poly.type
_entity_poly.pdbx_seq_one_letter_code
_entity_poly.pdbx_strand_id
1 'polypeptide(L)'
;MYLFINTASAEFIQLALTDGQGQILVKKNIKAKYKQSEKLLPGVENLLKAYGNTPLRKLQGIVVVKGPGSFTALRIGLTVANTMAFGLNIPVVGVMDGEFEKIIGEGMKKLKGSIEAPHPLKILAGQGRLDQQHGRLSQRSSYVMPEYGMEPNITIKNTVKQ
;
A
#
# COMPACT_ATOMS: atom_id res chain seq x y z
N MET A 1 11.96 2.56 -7.92
CA MET A 1 11.50 1.16 -8.04
C MET A 1 10.11 1.08 -7.46
N TYR A 2 9.20 0.36 -8.11
CA TYR A 2 7.80 0.32 -7.74
C TYR A 2 7.33 -1.11 -7.57
N LEU A 3 6.41 -1.34 -6.63
CA LEU A 3 5.84 -2.65 -6.34
C LEU A 3 4.43 -2.74 -6.93
N PHE A 4 4.15 -3.81 -7.67
CA PHE A 4 2.83 -4.13 -8.17
C PHE A 4 2.23 -5.29 -7.39
N ILE A 5 0.98 -5.16 -6.93
CA ILE A 5 0.25 -6.17 -6.17
C ILE A 5 -1.09 -6.47 -6.86
N ASN A 6 -1.28 -7.70 -7.35
CA ASN A 6 -2.57 -8.22 -7.77
C ASN A 6 -2.98 -9.43 -6.92
N THR A 7 -4.08 -9.27 -6.20
CA THR A 7 -4.74 -10.33 -5.44
C THR A 7 -6.18 -10.58 -5.91
N ALA A 8 -6.57 -10.09 -7.09
CA ALA A 8 -7.93 -10.23 -7.61
C ALA A 8 -8.38 -11.71 -7.72
N SER A 9 -7.44 -12.62 -7.97
CA SER A 9 -7.70 -14.06 -8.00
C SER A 9 -7.70 -14.67 -6.59
N ALA A 10 -8.70 -15.52 -6.33
CA ALA A 10 -8.73 -16.37 -5.14
C ALA A 10 -7.65 -17.47 -5.16
N GLU A 11 -7.08 -17.77 -6.32
CA GLU A 11 -6.13 -18.87 -6.51
C GLU A 11 -4.67 -18.43 -6.61
N PHE A 12 -4.42 -17.16 -6.99
CA PHE A 12 -3.07 -16.67 -7.26
C PHE A 12 -2.85 -15.25 -6.74
N ILE A 13 -1.61 -14.98 -6.34
CA ILE A 13 -1.09 -13.63 -6.12
C ILE A 13 -0.08 -13.36 -7.23
N GLN A 14 -0.26 -12.25 -7.96
CA GLN A 14 0.75 -11.79 -8.91
C GLN A 14 1.45 -10.57 -8.32
N LEU A 15 2.77 -10.60 -8.32
CA LEU A 15 3.62 -9.51 -7.86
C LEU A 15 4.62 -9.15 -8.95
N ALA A 16 4.98 -7.87 -9.03
CA ALA A 16 6.10 -7.44 -9.87
C ALA A 16 6.85 -6.26 -9.25
N LEU A 17 8.13 -6.15 -9.58
CA LEU A 17 8.93 -4.95 -9.39
C LEU A 17 9.12 -4.28 -10.74
N THR A 18 8.96 -2.97 -10.79
CA THR A 18 9.22 -2.19 -12.00
C THR A 18 10.19 -1.05 -11.73
N ASP A 19 10.82 -0.58 -12.80
CA ASP A 19 11.54 0.69 -12.79
C ASP A 19 10.57 1.89 -12.86
N GLY A 20 11.11 3.12 -12.95
CA GLY A 20 10.30 4.34 -13.08
C GLY A 20 9.69 4.56 -14.47
N GLN A 21 10.05 3.76 -15.46
CA GLN A 21 9.46 3.76 -16.80
C GLN A 21 8.32 2.74 -16.93
N GLY A 22 8.19 1.82 -15.97
CA GLY A 22 7.20 0.75 -15.97
C GLY A 22 7.73 -0.56 -16.58
N GLN A 23 9.04 -0.67 -16.83
CA GLN A 23 9.64 -1.92 -17.27
C GLN A 23 9.67 -2.92 -16.12
N ILE A 24 9.26 -4.16 -16.39
CA ILE A 24 9.23 -5.22 -15.39
C ILE A 24 10.66 -5.71 -15.13
N LEU A 25 11.13 -5.53 -13.89
CA LEU A 25 12.43 -6.00 -13.43
C LEU A 25 12.35 -7.46 -12.97
N VAL A 26 11.33 -7.79 -12.18
CA VAL A 26 11.05 -9.14 -11.69
C VAL A 26 9.53 -9.32 -11.58
N LYS A 27 9.02 -10.50 -11.96
CA LYS A 27 7.61 -10.88 -11.80
C LYS A 27 7.52 -12.24 -11.10
N LYS A 28 6.52 -12.40 -10.24
CA LYS A 28 6.24 -13.68 -9.58
C LYS A 28 4.74 -13.95 -9.55
N ASN A 29 4.37 -15.18 -9.91
CA ASN A 29 3.01 -15.68 -9.75
C ASN A 29 3.03 -16.75 -8.66
N ILE A 30 2.26 -16.54 -7.59
CA ILE A 30 2.27 -17.39 -6.39
C ILE A 30 0.91 -18.05 -6.26
N LYS A 31 0.88 -19.38 -6.27
CA LYS A 31 -0.35 -20.13 -5.98
C LYS A 31 -0.76 -19.92 -4.52
N ALA A 32 -1.95 -19.37 -4.32
CA ALA A 32 -2.47 -18.90 -3.04
C ALA A 32 -3.98 -19.18 -2.91
N LYS A 33 -4.42 -20.42 -3.18
CA LYS A 33 -5.81 -20.89 -3.02
C LYS A 33 -6.37 -20.57 -1.63
N TYR A 34 -7.03 -19.40 -1.51
CA TYR A 34 -7.55 -18.79 -0.28
C TYR A 34 -6.51 -18.51 0.82
N LYS A 35 -5.22 -18.38 0.45
CA LYS A 35 -4.09 -18.18 1.38
C LYS A 35 -3.36 -16.87 1.15
N GLN A 36 -4.08 -15.83 0.72
CA GLN A 36 -3.50 -14.54 0.37
C GLN A 36 -2.85 -13.87 1.57
N SER A 37 -3.51 -13.92 2.73
CA SER A 37 -3.00 -13.36 3.99
C SER A 37 -1.67 -14.00 4.42
N GLU A 38 -1.54 -15.31 4.26
CA GLU A 38 -0.33 -16.07 4.61
C GLU A 38 0.83 -15.81 3.62
N LYS A 39 0.52 -15.68 2.33
CA LYS A 39 1.54 -15.73 1.27
C LYS A 39 1.97 -14.39 0.70
N LEU A 40 1.18 -13.32 0.88
CA LEU A 40 1.44 -12.04 0.22
C LEU A 40 2.74 -11.39 0.70
N LEU A 41 2.89 -11.14 2.01
CA LEU A 41 4.09 -10.51 2.56
C LEU A 41 5.37 -11.34 2.34
N PRO A 42 5.39 -12.66 2.62
CA PRO A 42 6.54 -13.50 2.25
C PRO A 42 6.81 -13.49 0.74
N GLY A 43 5.75 -13.38 -0.08
CA GLY A 43 5.87 -13.25 -1.52
C GLY A 43 6.62 -11.99 -1.94
N VAL A 44 6.30 -10.85 -1.32
CA VAL A 44 6.97 -9.56 -1.56
C VAL A 44 8.43 -9.61 -1.10
N GLU A 45 8.70 -10.17 0.08
CA GLU A 45 10.07 -10.33 0.57
C GLU A 45 10.90 -11.19 -0.39
N ASN A 46 10.36 -12.31 -0.83
CA ASN A 46 11.03 -13.19 -1.80
C ASN A 46 11.25 -12.52 -3.16
N LEU A 47 10.33 -11.65 -3.60
CA LEU A 47 10.47 -10.89 -4.83
C LEU A 47 11.63 -9.89 -4.76
N LEU A 48 11.75 -9.18 -3.62
CA LEU A 48 12.87 -8.26 -3.36
C LEU A 48 14.20 -8.99 -3.21
N LYS A 49 14.21 -10.17 -2.58
CA LYS A 49 15.38 -11.06 -2.52
C LYS A 49 15.83 -11.50 -3.91
N ALA A 50 14.89 -11.92 -4.76
CA ALA A 50 15.18 -12.29 -6.14
C ALA A 50 15.77 -11.13 -6.96
N TYR A 51 15.44 -9.88 -6.61
CA TYR A 51 16.08 -8.69 -7.17
C TYR A 51 17.25 -8.21 -6.30
N GLY A 52 18.31 -9.03 -6.20
CA GLY A 52 19.57 -8.63 -5.58
C GLY A 52 19.49 -8.28 -4.09
N ASN A 53 18.57 -8.88 -3.34
CA ASN A 53 18.35 -8.59 -1.91
C ASN A 53 18.05 -7.11 -1.63
N THR A 54 17.22 -6.50 -2.47
CA THR A 54 16.92 -5.07 -2.39
C THR A 54 16.14 -4.74 -1.10
N PRO A 55 16.58 -3.73 -0.31
CA PRO A 55 15.87 -3.36 0.91
C PRO A 55 14.53 -2.68 0.59
N LEU A 56 13.53 -2.94 1.45
CA LEU A 56 12.16 -2.45 1.28
C LEU A 56 12.07 -0.92 1.11
N ARG A 57 12.96 -0.16 1.77
CA ARG A 57 13.05 1.31 1.69
C ARG A 57 13.43 1.86 0.31
N LYS A 58 13.83 1.01 -0.65
CA LYS A 58 14.11 1.43 -2.04
C LYS A 58 12.85 1.53 -2.90
N LEU A 59 11.70 1.06 -2.39
CA LEU A 59 10.42 1.29 -3.04
C LEU A 59 10.08 2.77 -3.00
N GLN A 60 9.57 3.28 -4.13
CA GLN A 60 9.16 4.67 -4.32
C GLN A 60 7.65 4.80 -4.50
N GLY A 61 6.94 3.69 -4.66
CA GLY A 61 5.48 3.66 -4.72
C GLY A 61 4.95 2.26 -4.92
N ILE A 62 3.64 2.11 -4.71
CA ILE A 62 2.93 0.84 -4.84
C ILE A 62 1.74 1.01 -5.79
N VAL A 63 1.57 0.07 -6.71
CA VAL A 63 0.37 -0.08 -7.51
C VAL A 63 -0.37 -1.32 -7.03
N VAL A 64 -1.66 -1.19 -6.74
CA VAL A 64 -2.49 -2.31 -6.29
C VAL A 64 -3.74 -2.43 -7.14
N VAL A 65 -4.12 -3.67 -7.47
CA VAL A 65 -5.38 -3.94 -8.16
C VAL A 65 -6.55 -3.81 -7.19
N LYS A 66 -7.55 -2.99 -7.55
CA LYS A 66 -8.76 -2.74 -6.74
C LYS A 66 -10.01 -3.47 -7.21
N GLY A 67 -9.88 -4.33 -8.23
CA GLY A 67 -10.95 -5.18 -8.75
C GLY A 67 -11.28 -4.92 -10.23
N PRO A 68 -12.22 -5.68 -10.83
CA PRO A 68 -13.06 -6.70 -10.19
C PRO A 68 -12.26 -7.94 -9.74
N GLY A 69 -12.80 -8.72 -8.79
CA GLY A 69 -12.12 -9.91 -8.27
C GLY A 69 -12.70 -10.40 -6.94
N SER A 70 -12.01 -11.34 -6.30
CA SER A 70 -12.38 -11.90 -4.99
C SER A 70 -12.37 -10.81 -3.92
N PHE A 71 -13.54 -10.55 -3.32
CA PHE A 71 -13.71 -9.50 -2.29
C PHE A 71 -12.71 -9.64 -1.14
N THR A 72 -12.56 -10.85 -0.59
CA THR A 72 -11.63 -11.13 0.51
C THR A 72 -10.18 -10.92 0.08
N ALA A 73 -9.79 -11.45 -1.08
CA ALA A 73 -8.42 -11.38 -1.56
C ALA A 73 -8.01 -9.95 -1.93
N LEU A 74 -8.92 -9.18 -2.57
CA LEU A 74 -8.73 -7.77 -2.85
C LEU A 74 -8.54 -6.99 -1.55
N ARG A 75 -9.41 -7.14 -0.55
CA ARG A 75 -9.26 -6.42 0.73
C ARG A 75 -7.93 -6.70 1.41
N ILE A 76 -7.44 -7.94 1.35
CA ILE A 76 -6.10 -8.28 1.84
C ILE A 76 -5.03 -7.49 1.07
N GLY A 77 -5.07 -7.52 -0.26
CA GLY A 77 -4.13 -6.82 -1.13
C GLY A 77 -4.10 -5.30 -0.90
N LEU A 78 -5.28 -4.66 -0.86
CA LEU A 78 -5.42 -3.23 -0.60
C LEU A 78 -4.92 -2.85 0.81
N THR A 79 -5.25 -3.65 1.82
CA THR A 79 -4.85 -3.37 3.21
C THR A 79 -3.33 -3.45 3.36
N VAL A 80 -2.71 -4.47 2.77
CA VAL A 80 -1.25 -4.62 2.77
C VAL A 80 -0.60 -3.48 2.00
N ALA A 81 -1.08 -3.15 0.80
CA ALA A 81 -0.55 -2.05 0.00
C ALA A 81 -0.59 -0.71 0.75
N ASN A 82 -1.73 -0.36 1.34
CA ASN A 82 -1.90 0.88 2.11
C ASN A 82 -1.01 0.90 3.35
N THR A 83 -0.95 -0.20 4.10
CA THR A 83 -0.13 -0.30 5.32
C THR A 83 1.36 -0.17 5.00
N MET A 84 1.82 -0.83 3.94
CA MET A 84 3.20 -0.72 3.47
C MET A 84 3.53 0.68 2.98
N ALA A 85 2.64 1.28 2.16
CA ALA A 85 2.80 2.62 1.63
C ALA A 85 2.91 3.65 2.76
N PHE A 86 2.03 3.52 3.75
CA PHE A 86 2.05 4.32 4.96
C PHE A 86 3.35 4.16 5.76
N GLY A 87 3.76 2.91 6.06
CA GLY A 87 4.98 2.65 6.85
C GLY A 87 6.28 3.07 6.14
N LEU A 88 6.26 3.15 4.81
CA LEU A 88 7.39 3.60 3.99
C LEU A 88 7.30 5.09 3.60
N ASN A 89 6.18 5.75 3.89
CA ASN A 89 5.86 7.10 3.44
C ASN A 89 6.00 7.27 1.91
N ILE A 90 5.39 6.35 1.14
CA ILE A 90 5.41 6.36 -0.33
C ILE A 90 3.99 6.36 -0.91
N PRO A 91 3.76 6.91 -2.10
CA PRO A 91 2.45 6.90 -2.73
C PRO A 91 1.97 5.49 -3.09
N VAL A 92 0.65 5.30 -3.06
CA VAL A 92 -0.01 4.06 -3.50
C VAL A 92 -1.20 4.41 -4.38
N VAL A 93 -1.40 3.68 -5.48
CA VAL A 93 -2.52 3.92 -6.41
C VAL A 93 -3.29 2.65 -6.72
N GLY A 94 -4.60 2.79 -6.90
CA GLY A 94 -5.49 1.71 -7.30
C GLY A 94 -5.73 1.67 -8.82
N VAL A 95 -5.59 0.49 -9.42
CA VAL A 95 -5.95 0.22 -10.83
C VAL A 95 -7.01 -0.87 -10.92
N MET A 96 -7.80 -0.85 -12.01
CA MET A 96 -8.73 -1.94 -12.27
C MET A 96 -7.96 -3.18 -12.76
N ASP A 97 -8.49 -4.37 -12.50
CA ASP A 97 -7.91 -5.62 -12.99
C ASP A 97 -8.01 -5.69 -14.52
N GLY A 98 -7.07 -6.39 -15.13
CA GLY A 98 -6.95 -6.45 -16.58
C GLY A 98 -5.63 -7.08 -17.03
N GLU A 99 -5.26 -6.83 -18.28
CA GLU A 99 -3.99 -7.31 -18.83
C GLU A 99 -2.80 -6.71 -18.07
N PHE A 100 -1.88 -7.57 -17.63
CA PHE A 100 -0.87 -7.27 -16.62
C PHE A 100 0.04 -6.09 -17.00
N GLU A 101 0.48 -6.04 -18.25
CA GLU A 101 1.36 -5.00 -18.78
C GLU A 101 0.61 -3.66 -18.91
N LYS A 102 -0.68 -3.72 -19.29
CA LYS A 102 -1.54 -2.54 -19.43
C LYS A 102 -1.83 -1.88 -18.07
N ILE A 103 -2.16 -2.69 -17.06
CA ILE A 103 -2.46 -2.21 -15.72
C ILE A 103 -1.21 -1.65 -15.01
N ILE A 104 -0.02 -2.18 -15.29
CA ILE A 104 1.25 -1.57 -14.85
C ILE A 104 1.41 -0.18 -15.47
N GLY A 105 1.20 -0.06 -16.78
CA GLY A 105 1.29 1.23 -17.48
C GLY A 105 0.32 2.27 -16.91
N GLU A 106 -0.94 1.87 -16.63
CA GLU A 106 -1.93 2.74 -15.98
C GLU A 106 -1.48 3.17 -14.58
N GLY A 107 -1.01 2.23 -13.77
CA GLY A 107 -0.53 2.49 -12.41
C GLY A 107 0.65 3.45 -12.38
N MET A 108 1.61 3.26 -13.29
CA MET A 108 2.77 4.14 -13.41
C MET A 108 2.39 5.56 -13.86
N LYS A 109 1.39 5.71 -14.75
CA LYS A 109 0.85 7.03 -15.11
C LYS A 109 0.19 7.71 -13.91
N LYS A 110 -0.62 6.97 -13.14
CA LYS A 110 -1.27 7.48 -11.92
C LYS A 110 -0.26 7.91 -10.86
N LEU A 111 0.79 7.13 -10.64
CA LEU A 111 1.86 7.48 -9.70
C LEU A 111 2.61 8.75 -10.11
N LYS A 112 2.89 8.95 -11.40
CA LYS A 112 3.52 10.18 -11.90
C LYS A 112 2.63 11.42 -11.74
N GLY A 113 1.32 11.25 -11.85
CA GLY A 113 0.33 12.33 -11.64
C GLY A 113 -0.03 12.57 -10.16
N SER A 114 0.23 11.60 -9.28
CA SER A 114 -0.09 11.67 -7.85
C SER A 114 1.17 12.09 -7.09
N ILE A 115 1.34 13.40 -6.90
CA ILE A 115 2.54 13.98 -6.26
C ILE A 115 2.46 13.89 -4.72
N GLU A 116 1.30 13.57 -4.14
CA GLU A 116 1.12 13.59 -2.69
C GLU A 116 1.38 12.19 -2.09
N ALA A 117 2.43 12.12 -1.27
CA ALA A 117 2.69 11.00 -0.37
C ALA A 117 1.50 10.82 0.61
N PRO A 118 1.38 9.66 1.30
CA PRO A 118 0.37 9.48 2.33
C PRO A 118 0.36 10.67 3.29
N HIS A 119 -0.84 11.19 3.57
CA HIS A 119 -0.98 12.29 4.52
C HIS A 119 -0.32 11.88 5.84
N PRO A 120 0.65 12.66 6.35
CA PRO A 120 1.36 12.31 7.56
C PRO A 120 0.38 12.21 8.72
N LEU A 121 0.61 11.26 9.63
CA LEU A 121 -0.09 11.24 10.91
C LEU A 121 0.13 12.59 11.59
N LYS A 122 -0.96 13.31 11.87
CA LYS A 122 -0.88 14.50 12.68
C LYS A 122 -0.74 14.07 14.13
N ILE A 123 0.40 14.39 14.76
CA ILE A 123 0.54 14.26 16.21
C ILE A 123 -0.36 15.34 16.83
N LEU A 124 -1.56 14.94 17.24
CA LEU A 124 -2.41 15.77 18.06
C LEU A 124 -1.92 15.60 19.50
N ALA A 125 -1.01 16.48 19.92
CA ALA A 125 -0.67 16.60 21.33
C ALA A 125 -1.89 17.14 22.09
N GLY A 126 -2.82 16.26 22.44
CA GLY A 126 -3.91 16.59 23.35
C GLY A 126 -3.36 16.74 24.75
N GLN A 127 -3.60 17.89 25.40
CA GLN A 127 -3.41 18.02 26.85
C GLN A 127 -4.51 17.22 27.56
N GLY A 128 -4.38 15.89 27.59
CA GLY A 128 -5.24 15.03 28.39
C GLY A 128 -4.78 15.00 29.84
N ARG A 129 -5.64 15.41 30.79
CA ARG A 129 -5.47 15.07 32.21
C ARG A 129 -5.98 13.64 32.42
N LEU A 130 -5.06 12.72 32.67
CA LEU A 130 -5.40 11.46 33.33
C LEU A 130 -5.54 11.75 34.82
N ASP A 131 -6.77 11.67 35.33
CA ASP A 131 -7.00 11.76 36.77
C ASP A 131 -6.55 10.45 37.40
N GLN A 132 -5.34 10.46 37.96
CA GLN A 132 -4.78 9.33 38.68
C GLN A 132 -5.12 9.51 40.16
N GLN A 133 -6.17 8.84 40.62
CA GLN A 133 -6.26 8.54 42.04
C GLN A 133 -5.01 7.72 42.39
N HIS A 134 -4.20 8.24 43.32
CA HIS A 134 -2.90 7.74 43.83
C HIS A 134 -1.67 8.39 43.19
N GLY A 135 -1.20 9.43 43.87
CA GLY A 135 -0.16 10.34 43.41
C GLY A 135 1.16 9.68 43.01
N ARG A 136 1.56 9.94 41.76
CA ARG A 136 2.94 10.29 41.32
C ARG A 136 2.92 10.84 39.89
N LEU A 137 3.51 12.03 39.72
CA LEU A 137 3.97 12.75 38.51
C LEU A 137 3.22 12.53 37.17
N SER A 138 2.58 13.62 36.70
CA SER A 138 1.98 13.80 35.38
C SER A 138 2.98 13.57 34.24
N GLN A 139 2.76 12.52 33.43
CA GLN A 139 3.39 12.39 32.11
C GLN A 139 2.46 12.91 31.02
N ARG A 140 2.97 13.78 30.15
CA ARG A 140 2.31 14.20 28.91
C ARG A 140 2.30 13.01 27.95
N SER A 141 1.15 12.37 27.76
CA SER A 141 0.96 11.36 26.71
C SER A 141 0.65 12.04 25.38
N SER A 142 1.55 11.93 24.41
CA SER A 142 1.28 12.33 23.03
C SER A 142 0.51 11.23 22.31
N TYR A 143 -0.71 11.53 21.85
CA TYR A 143 -1.51 10.60 21.05
C TYR A 143 -1.23 10.83 19.56
N VAL A 144 -0.99 9.73 18.86
CA VAL A 144 -0.91 9.71 17.40
C VAL A 144 -2.23 9.17 16.89
N MET A 145 -3.04 10.02 16.27
CA MET A 145 -4.32 9.64 15.69
C MET A 145 -4.22 9.76 14.17
N PRO A 146 -4.74 8.79 13.39
CA PRO A 146 -4.97 9.04 11.98
C PRO A 146 -5.99 10.18 11.85
N GLU A 147 -5.81 11.08 10.88
CA GLU A 147 -6.87 12.02 10.54
C GLU A 147 -8.06 11.23 9.98
N TYR A 148 -9.06 11.02 10.83
CA TYR A 148 -10.32 10.38 10.43
C TYR A 148 -11.08 11.30 9.48
N GLY A 149 -11.64 10.74 8.40
CA GLY A 149 -12.39 11.49 7.39
C GLY A 149 -11.62 11.84 6.11
N MET A 150 -10.34 11.45 6.01
CA MET A 150 -9.54 11.62 4.79
C MET A 150 -9.82 10.49 3.78
N GLU A 151 -9.84 10.83 2.49
CA GLU A 151 -9.96 9.82 1.44
C GLU A 151 -8.76 8.87 1.50
N PRO A 152 -8.96 7.54 1.41
CA PRO A 152 -7.85 6.61 1.44
C PRO A 152 -6.90 6.90 0.28
N ASN A 153 -5.60 6.76 0.52
CA ASN A 153 -4.54 7.14 -0.43
C ASN A 153 -4.64 6.47 -1.81
N ILE A 154 -5.41 5.39 -1.90
CA ILE A 154 -5.73 4.66 -3.12
C ILE A 154 -6.78 5.36 -4.02
N THR A 155 -7.42 6.43 -3.54
CA THR A 155 -8.58 7.05 -4.20
C THR A 155 -8.14 7.87 -5.40
N ILE A 156 -8.59 7.42 -6.56
CA ILE A 156 -8.49 8.14 -7.82
C ILE A 156 -9.19 9.49 -7.62
N LYS A 157 -8.46 10.62 -7.69
CA LYS A 157 -9.09 11.93 -7.94
C LYS A 157 -9.79 11.80 -9.30
N ASN A 158 -11.06 11.45 -9.30
CA ASN A 158 -11.91 11.74 -10.44
C ASN A 158 -11.94 13.25 -10.51
N THR A 159 -11.17 13.83 -11.42
CA THR A 159 -11.36 15.22 -11.82
C THR A 159 -12.80 15.29 -12.31
N VAL A 160 -13.69 15.76 -11.44
CA VAL A 160 -15.00 16.26 -11.86
C VAL A 160 -14.66 17.44 -12.75
N LYS A 161 -14.60 17.20 -14.07
CA LYS A 161 -14.72 18.29 -15.02
C LYS A 161 -16.12 18.84 -14.81
N GLN A 162 -16.18 20.05 -14.26
CA GLN A 162 -17.36 20.91 -14.31
C GLN A 162 -17.80 21.11 -15.76
#